data_AF-A0A0R0FBD6-F1
#
_entry.id   AF-A0A0R0FBD6-F1
#
_cell.length_a   1.000
_cell.length_b   1.000
_cell.length_c   1.000
_cell.angle_alpha   90.00
_cell.angle_beta   90.00
_cell.angle_gamma   90.00
#
_symmetry.space_group_name_H-M   'P 1'
#
loop_
_entity.id
_entity.type
_entity.pdbx_description
1 polymer ?
#
loop_
_entity_poly.entity_id
_entity_poly.type
_entity_poly.pdbx_seq_one_letter_code
_entity_poly.pdbx_strand_id
1 'polypeptide(L)'
;MISILSTTPISPVSPITNVLPLSLVLLVSLIKEAFEDWKRFQNDMSVNNNTIDVLQDQKWGSIPWKKLQVGDLVKVKQDAFFPADLLFLASTNADGVCYIETANLDGETNLKIRKALEKTWDYVTPEKASEFKGEIQCEQPNNSLYTFTGNLITQKQTLPLSPNQILLRGCSLRNTEYIVGVVIFTGHETKVCFIK
;
A
#
# COMPACT_ATOMS: atom_id res chain seq x y z
N MET A 1 3.51 10.90 -40.48
CA MET A 1 3.12 10.65 -41.88
C MET A 1 3.73 11.68 -42.84
N ILE A 2 3.47 12.98 -42.68
CA ILE A 2 4.01 14.04 -43.57
C ILE A 2 5.55 14.06 -43.61
N SER A 3 6.21 13.91 -42.46
CA SER A 3 7.68 13.86 -42.39
C SER A 3 8.29 12.63 -43.09
N ILE A 4 7.56 11.51 -43.14
CA ILE A 4 7.96 10.28 -43.87
C ILE A 4 7.71 10.46 -45.37
N LEU A 5 6.64 11.17 -45.75
CA LEU A 5 6.38 11.48 -47.16
C LEU A 5 7.41 12.46 -47.73
N SER A 6 7.91 13.40 -46.92
CA SER A 6 8.95 14.36 -47.34
C SER A 6 10.34 13.74 -47.58
N THR A 7 10.58 12.50 -47.13
CA THR A 7 11.82 11.78 -47.47
C THR A 7 11.72 11.03 -48.81
N THR A 8 10.55 11.04 -49.47
CA THR A 8 10.39 10.48 -50.81
C THR A 8 10.66 11.55 -51.88
N PRO A 9 11.20 11.18 -53.06
CA PRO A 9 11.57 12.12 -54.12
C PRO A 9 10.37 12.85 -54.76
N ILE A 10 9.15 12.55 -54.33
CA ILE A 10 7.90 13.14 -54.82
C ILE A 10 7.59 14.46 -54.08
N SER A 11 8.28 14.75 -52.98
CA SER A 11 8.00 15.94 -52.17
C SER A 11 8.75 17.18 -52.68
N PRO A 12 8.07 18.33 -52.88
CA PRO A 12 8.71 19.57 -53.33
C PRO A 12 9.42 20.34 -52.20
N VAL A 13 9.34 19.86 -50.95
CA VAL A 13 9.92 20.50 -49.76
C VAL A 13 11.06 19.65 -49.21
N SER A 14 12.13 20.32 -48.74
CA SER A 14 13.27 19.59 -48.18
C SER A 14 12.85 18.78 -46.94
N PRO A 15 13.27 17.51 -46.79
CA PRO A 15 12.90 16.69 -45.64
C PRO A 15 13.32 17.32 -44.31
N ILE A 16 14.43 18.07 -44.32
CA ILE A 16 14.98 18.75 -43.15
C ILE A 16 13.97 19.75 -42.57
N THR A 17 13.23 20.48 -43.41
CA THR A 17 12.27 21.50 -42.98
C THR A 17 11.12 20.91 -42.13
N ASN A 18 10.72 19.66 -42.40
CA ASN A 18 9.64 19.00 -41.66
C ASN A 18 10.15 18.11 -40.52
N VAL A 19 11.31 17.47 -40.69
CA VAL A 19 11.89 16.57 -39.69
C VAL A 19 12.48 17.37 -38.53
N LEU A 20 13.11 18.51 -38.78
CA LEU A 20 13.80 19.28 -37.73
C LEU A 20 12.83 19.82 -36.66
N PRO A 21 11.70 20.50 -36.99
CA PRO A 21 10.78 20.97 -35.96
C PRO A 21 10.12 19.82 -35.20
N LEU A 22 9.78 18.72 -35.88
CA LEU A 22 9.18 17.55 -35.24
C LEU A 22 10.17 16.89 -34.27
N SER A 23 11.43 16.71 -34.68
CA SER A 23 12.47 16.15 -33.83
C SER A 23 12.74 17.03 -32.61
N LEU A 24 12.72 18.36 -32.75
CA LEU A 24 12.88 19.29 -31.65
C LEU A 24 11.74 19.14 -30.62
N VAL A 25 10.48 19.13 -31.10
CA VAL A 25 9.30 18.99 -30.22
C VAL A 25 9.32 17.65 -29.49
N LEU A 26 9.60 16.54 -30.19
CA LEU A 26 9.69 15.22 -29.58
C LEU A 26 10.83 15.15 -28.55
N LEU A 27 11.99 15.75 -28.84
CA LEU A 27 13.12 15.78 -27.90
C LEU A 27 12.79 16.55 -26.63
N VAL A 28 12.13 17.71 -26.72
CA VAL A 28 11.71 18.48 -25.54
C VAL A 28 10.70 17.70 -24.70
N SER A 29 9.71 17.05 -25.33
CA SER A 29 8.74 16.21 -24.63
C SER A 29 9.41 15.02 -23.92
N LEU A 30 10.33 14.33 -24.58
CA LEU A 30 11.07 13.20 -24.00
C LEU A 30 11.91 13.63 -22.79
N ILE A 31 12.57 14.79 -22.85
CA ILE A 31 13.33 15.33 -21.72
C ILE A 31 12.41 15.65 -20.54
N LYS A 32 11.25 16.28 -20.80
CA LYS A 32 10.27 16.59 -19.75
C LYS A 32 9.75 15.33 -19.08
N GLU A 33 9.35 14.33 -19.88
CA GLU A 33 8.87 13.04 -19.37
C GLU A 33 9.95 12.33 -18.56
N ALA A 34 11.19 12.30 -19.04
CA ALA A 34 12.32 11.72 -18.30
C ALA A 34 12.56 12.40 -16.95
N PHE A 35 12.41 13.73 -16.88
CA PHE A 35 12.55 14.46 -15.61
C PHE A 35 11.41 14.15 -14.64
N GLU A 36 10.16 14.09 -15.13
CA GLU A 36 9.00 13.74 -14.32
C GLU A 36 9.11 12.31 -13.77
N ASP A 37 9.52 11.35 -14.59
CA ASP A 37 9.71 9.96 -14.18
C ASP A 37 10.87 9.79 -13.21
N TRP A 38 11.97 10.54 -13.37
CA TRP A 38 13.02 10.54 -12.36
C TRP A 38 12.51 11.07 -11.02
N LYS A 39 11.73 12.16 -11.01
CA LYS A 39 11.15 12.67 -9.77
C LYS A 39 10.24 11.62 -9.09
N ARG A 40 9.43 10.89 -9.87
CA ARG A 40 8.61 9.77 -9.35
C ARG A 40 9.47 8.67 -8.77
N PHE A 41 10.52 8.27 -9.48
CA PHE A 41 11.44 7.24 -9.01
C PHE A 41 12.10 7.60 -7.67
N GLN A 42 12.48 8.86 -7.47
CA GLN A 42 13.03 9.31 -6.18
C GLN A 42 11.98 9.22 -5.06
N ASN A 43 10.74 9.65 -5.32
CA ASN A 43 9.65 9.52 -4.36
C ASN A 43 9.39 8.05 -3.99
N ASP A 44 9.30 7.17 -4.98
CA ASP A 44 9.08 5.75 -4.76
C ASP A 44 10.20 5.12 -3.94
N MET A 45 11.45 5.51 -4.23
CA MET A 45 12.61 5.03 -3.50
C MET A 45 12.63 5.53 -2.04
N SER A 46 12.12 6.73 -1.77
CA SER A 46 11.96 7.23 -0.40
C SER A 46 10.90 6.43 0.38
N VAL A 47 9.73 6.20 -0.23
CA VAL A 47 8.62 5.46 0.40
C VAL A 47 9.00 4.00 0.64
N ASN A 48 9.65 3.36 -0.33
CA ASN A 48 10.03 1.95 -0.24
C ASN A 48 11.17 1.68 0.77
N ASN A 49 11.91 2.72 1.17
CA ASN A 49 12.95 2.64 2.19
C ASN A 49 12.45 3.03 3.59
N ASN A 50 11.18 3.44 3.74
CA ASN A 50 10.58 3.56 5.07
C ASN A 50 10.66 2.21 5.80
N THR A 51 10.82 2.27 7.11
CA THR A 51 10.98 1.08 7.95
C THR A 51 9.69 0.75 8.68
N ILE A 52 9.45 -0.53 8.92
CA ILE A 52 8.39 -1.03 9.78
C ILE A 52 8.94 -2.12 10.70
N ASP A 53 8.38 -2.19 11.91
CA ASP A 53 8.73 -3.22 12.88
C ASP A 53 7.96 -4.50 12.55
N VAL A 54 8.67 -5.61 12.32
CA VAL A 54 8.14 -6.93 11.99
C VAL A 54 8.54 -7.91 13.07
N LEU A 55 7.65 -8.85 13.39
CA LEU A 55 7.92 -9.88 14.39
C LEU A 55 8.83 -10.95 13.79
N GLN A 56 10.05 -11.07 14.32
CA GLN A 56 11.02 -12.11 13.98
C GLN A 56 11.57 -12.69 15.28
N ASP A 57 11.53 -14.02 15.43
CA ASP A 57 12.06 -14.72 16.61
C ASP A 57 11.54 -14.15 17.94
N GLN A 58 10.22 -13.89 18.03
CA GLN A 58 9.54 -13.31 19.20
C GLN A 58 10.04 -11.90 19.59
N LYS A 59 10.68 -11.18 18.69
CA LYS A 59 11.13 -9.80 18.89
C LYS A 59 10.74 -8.93 17.70
N TRP A 60 10.56 -7.65 17.97
CA TRP A 60 10.32 -6.66 16.92
C TRP A 60 11.64 -6.27 16.26
N GLY A 61 11.80 -6.60 14.98
CA GLY A 61 12.94 -6.22 14.14
C GLY A 61 12.50 -5.23 13.07
N SER A 62 13.29 -4.19 12.83
CA SER A 62 12.95 -3.17 11.83
C SER A 62 13.41 -3.60 10.44
N ILE A 63 12.49 -3.63 9.46
CA ILE A 63 12.78 -3.93 8.06
C ILE A 63 12.24 -2.82 7.14
N PRO A 64 12.86 -2.59 5.97
CA PRO A 64 12.32 -1.65 4.99
C PRO A 64 11.04 -2.21 4.34
N TRP A 65 10.11 -1.33 3.98
CA TRP A 65 8.81 -1.68 3.39
C TRP A 65 8.92 -2.57 2.15
N LYS A 66 9.97 -2.37 1.33
CA LYS A 66 10.24 -3.21 0.14
C LYS A 66 10.51 -4.69 0.44
N LYS A 67 10.79 -5.06 1.70
CA LYS A 67 11.02 -6.45 2.13
C LYS A 67 9.81 -7.08 2.79
N LEU A 68 8.72 -6.34 2.97
CA LEU A 68 7.52 -6.82 3.64
C LEU A 68 6.81 -7.89 2.79
N GLN A 69 6.41 -9.00 3.41
CA GLN A 69 5.75 -10.11 2.73
C GLN A 69 4.36 -10.38 3.31
N VAL A 70 3.50 -11.05 2.52
CA VAL A 70 2.19 -11.51 2.97
C VAL A 70 2.36 -12.51 4.11
N GLY A 71 1.59 -12.34 5.19
CA GLY A 71 1.68 -13.16 6.40
C GLY A 71 2.62 -12.60 7.48
N ASP A 72 3.42 -11.57 7.17
CA ASP A 72 4.25 -10.92 8.18
C ASP A 72 3.40 -10.26 9.27
N LEU A 73 3.80 -10.45 10.54
CA LEU A 73 3.25 -9.75 11.69
C LEU A 73 3.98 -8.42 11.86
N VAL A 74 3.24 -7.33 11.78
CA VAL A 74 3.78 -5.98 11.82
C VAL A 74 3.29 -5.21 13.03
N LYS A 75 4.17 -4.37 13.57
CA LYS A 75 3.85 -3.37 14.57
C LYS A 75 3.91 -1.98 13.94
N VAL A 76 2.80 -1.26 14.00
CA VAL A 76 2.68 0.10 13.46
C VAL A 76 2.49 1.06 14.62
N LYS A 77 3.37 2.05 14.73
CA LYS A 77 3.35 3.06 15.79
C LYS A 77 2.43 4.22 15.45
N GLN A 78 2.08 5.00 16.46
CA GLN A 78 1.32 6.23 16.30
C GLN A 78 1.93 7.13 15.22
N ASP A 79 1.06 7.77 14.44
CA ASP A 79 1.37 8.71 13.37
C ASP A 79 2.11 8.12 12.16
N ALA A 80 2.32 6.79 12.14
CA ALA A 80 2.90 6.10 11.00
C ALA A 80 1.82 5.69 9.98
N PHE A 81 2.24 5.63 8.71
CA PHE A 81 1.43 5.11 7.61
C PHE A 81 1.49 3.58 7.55
N PHE A 82 0.38 2.96 7.14
CA PHE A 82 0.38 1.52 6.85
C PHE A 82 1.09 1.23 5.52
N PRO A 83 2.07 0.30 5.49
CA PRO A 83 2.84 0.00 4.29
C PRO A 83 2.07 -0.84 3.26
N ALA A 84 1.06 -1.57 3.73
CA ALA A 84 0.35 -2.63 3.06
C ALA A 84 -1.07 -2.73 3.63
N ASP A 85 -1.91 -3.57 3.03
CA ASP A 85 -3.23 -3.85 3.62
C ASP A 85 -3.07 -4.87 4.74
N LEU A 86 -3.48 -4.50 5.95
CA LEU A 86 -3.26 -5.28 7.17
C LEU A 86 -4.59 -5.76 7.76
N LEU A 87 -4.58 -6.99 8.28
CA LEU A 87 -5.57 -7.47 9.22
C LEU A 87 -5.25 -6.92 10.61
N PHE A 88 -6.17 -6.15 11.19
CA PHE A 88 -6.04 -5.61 12.54
C PHE A 88 -6.27 -6.70 13.59
N LEU A 89 -5.22 -7.04 14.34
CA LEU A 89 -5.28 -8.05 15.39
C LEU A 89 -5.49 -7.46 16.77
N ALA A 90 -4.70 -6.45 17.13
CA ALA A 90 -4.71 -5.89 18.48
C ALA A 90 -4.18 -4.46 18.51
N SER A 91 -4.63 -3.67 19.47
CA SER A 91 -4.16 -2.32 19.76
C SER A 91 -3.79 -2.19 21.22
N THR A 92 -3.00 -1.17 21.55
CA THR A 92 -2.76 -0.76 22.94
C THR A 92 -4.02 -0.23 23.65
N ASN A 93 -5.06 0.15 22.91
CA ASN A 93 -6.32 0.62 23.49
C ASN A 93 -7.12 -0.55 24.07
N ALA A 94 -7.69 -0.36 25.26
CA ALA A 94 -8.36 -1.40 26.04
C ALA A 94 -9.60 -2.04 25.37
N ASP A 95 -10.23 -1.33 24.42
CA ASP A 95 -11.41 -1.81 23.70
C ASP A 95 -11.08 -2.50 22.36
N GLY A 96 -9.80 -2.78 22.10
CA GLY A 96 -9.33 -3.37 20.83
C GLY A 96 -9.70 -2.53 19.60
N VAL A 97 -9.73 -1.21 19.78
CA VAL A 97 -10.03 -0.23 18.73
C VAL A 97 -8.81 0.60 18.38
N CYS A 98 -8.69 0.96 17.10
CA CYS A 98 -7.74 1.96 16.65
C CYS A 98 -8.42 3.03 15.80
N TYR A 99 -7.82 4.20 15.75
CA TYR A 99 -8.27 5.30 14.91
C TYR A 99 -7.36 5.42 13.70
N ILE A 100 -7.95 5.49 12.52
CA ILE A 100 -7.21 5.67 11.27
C ILE A 100 -7.66 6.95 10.57
N GLU A 101 -6.70 7.66 9.99
CA GLU A 101 -6.96 8.80 9.11
C GLU A 101 -6.86 8.33 7.65
N THR A 102 -7.89 8.62 6.86
CA THR A 102 -8.01 8.20 5.46
C THR A 102 -7.86 9.34 4.46
N ALA A 103 -7.40 10.52 4.90
CA ALA A 103 -7.26 11.72 4.07
C ALA A 103 -6.50 11.47 2.75
N ASN A 104 -5.52 10.55 2.74
CA ASN A 104 -4.76 10.18 1.55
C ASN A 104 -5.54 9.33 0.53
N LEU A 105 -6.66 8.71 0.93
CA LEU A 105 -7.48 7.83 0.08
C LEU A 105 -8.77 8.51 -0.39
N ASP A 106 -9.49 9.17 0.51
CA ASP A 106 -10.82 9.73 0.23
C ASP A 106 -10.92 11.24 0.52
N GLY A 107 -9.87 11.86 1.04
CA GLY A 107 -9.87 13.28 1.42
C GLY A 107 -10.69 13.58 2.67
N GLU A 108 -11.19 12.57 3.39
CA GLU A 108 -11.88 12.75 4.66
C GLU A 108 -10.88 13.00 5.78
N THR A 109 -11.08 14.08 6.54
CA THR A 109 -10.26 14.45 7.71
C THR A 109 -10.74 13.80 9.01
N ASN A 110 -11.92 13.19 8.99
CA ASN A 110 -12.46 12.51 10.17
C ASN A 110 -11.73 11.20 10.42
N LEU A 111 -11.45 10.93 11.68
CA LEU A 111 -10.87 9.66 12.10
C LEU A 111 -11.93 8.56 11.98
N LYS A 112 -11.58 7.47 11.29
CA LYS A 112 -12.40 6.26 11.21
C LYS A 112 -11.97 5.30 12.31
N ILE A 113 -12.94 4.70 13.00
CA ILE A 113 -12.70 3.70 14.04
C ILE A 113 -12.64 2.33 13.37
N ARG A 114 -11.62 1.55 13.73
CA ARG A 114 -11.47 0.14 13.36
C ARG A 114 -11.46 -0.71 14.63
N LYS A 115 -12.10 -1.89 14.60
CA LYS A 115 -12.20 -2.79 15.76
C LYS A 115 -11.64 -4.17 15.41
N ALA A 116 -10.65 -4.62 16.18
CA ALA A 116 -10.08 -5.94 16.06
C ALA A 116 -11.06 -7.02 16.53
N LEU A 117 -10.83 -8.26 16.12
CA LEU A 117 -11.60 -9.39 16.62
C LEU A 117 -11.35 -9.55 18.12
N GLU A 118 -12.40 -9.72 18.91
CA GLU A 118 -12.29 -9.83 20.38
C GLU A 118 -11.38 -10.99 20.81
N LYS A 119 -11.25 -12.02 19.96
CA LYS A 119 -10.36 -13.16 20.20
C LYS A 119 -8.88 -12.89 19.94
N THR A 120 -8.54 -11.76 19.34
CA THR A 120 -7.17 -11.41 18.94
C THR A 120 -6.57 -10.29 19.78
N TRP A 121 -7.32 -9.71 20.73
CA TRP A 121 -6.88 -8.56 21.52
C TRP A 121 -5.65 -8.82 22.38
N ASP A 122 -5.37 -10.07 22.73
CA ASP A 122 -4.20 -10.42 23.54
C ASP A 122 -2.87 -10.36 22.76
N TYR A 123 -2.91 -10.24 21.42
CA TYR A 123 -1.73 -10.24 20.56
C TYR A 123 -0.96 -8.91 20.51
N VAL A 124 -1.08 -8.08 21.56
CA VAL A 124 -0.34 -6.81 21.68
C VAL A 124 1.15 -7.05 21.94
N THR A 125 1.49 -8.04 22.77
CA THR A 125 2.89 -8.35 23.11
C THR A 125 3.52 -9.27 22.08
N PRO A 126 4.85 -9.19 21.84
CA PRO A 126 5.51 -10.03 20.85
C PRO A 126 5.43 -11.52 21.22
N GLU A 127 5.43 -11.88 22.51
CA GLU A 127 5.29 -13.28 22.92
C GLU A 127 3.91 -13.82 22.49
N LYS A 128 2.85 -13.07 22.81
CA LYS A 128 1.48 -13.45 22.41
C LYS A 128 1.32 -13.45 20.90
N ALA A 129 1.78 -12.40 20.22
CA ALA A 129 1.70 -12.30 18.77
C ALA A 129 2.37 -13.49 18.07
N SER A 130 3.46 -14.03 18.63
CA SER A 130 4.13 -15.22 18.10
C SER A 130 3.31 -16.52 18.23
N GLU A 131 2.32 -16.55 19.14
CA GLU A 131 1.38 -17.66 19.28
C GLU A 131 0.27 -17.63 18.21
N PHE A 132 0.12 -16.52 17.48
CA PHE A 132 -0.89 -16.38 16.44
C PHE A 132 -0.72 -17.44 15.36
N LYS A 133 -1.71 -18.34 15.27
CA LYS A 133 -1.79 -19.38 14.24
C LYS A 133 -3.19 -19.39 13.65
N GLY A 134 -3.27 -19.11 12.36
CA GLY A 134 -4.51 -19.13 11.61
C GLY A 134 -4.25 -18.97 10.11
N GLU A 135 -5.25 -19.32 9.33
CA GLU A 135 -5.28 -19.09 7.90
C GLU A 135 -6.27 -17.97 7.61
N ILE A 136 -5.85 -16.97 6.84
CA ILE A 136 -6.70 -15.86 6.43
C ILE A 136 -7.15 -16.17 5.00
N GLN A 137 -8.44 -16.44 4.82
CA GLN A 137 -9.04 -16.59 3.51
C GLN A 137 -9.82 -15.32 3.20
N CYS A 138 -9.47 -14.61 2.14
CA CYS A 138 -10.16 -13.39 1.72
C CYS A 138 -10.48 -13.45 0.23
N GLU A 139 -11.41 -12.59 -0.19
CA GLU A 139 -11.66 -12.34 -1.60
C GLU A 139 -10.40 -11.83 -2.34
N GLN A 140 -10.41 -11.95 -3.67
CA GLN A 140 -9.36 -11.35 -4.48
C GLN A 140 -9.33 -9.82 -4.31
N PRO A 141 -8.15 -9.18 -4.49
CA PRO A 141 -8.03 -7.73 -4.47
C PRO A 141 -9.09 -7.07 -5.34
N ASN A 142 -9.82 -6.11 -4.77
CA ASN A 142 -10.84 -5.35 -5.49
C ASN A 142 -10.80 -3.88 -5.08
N ASN A 143 -11.25 -3.00 -5.96
CA ASN A 143 -11.11 -1.55 -5.82
C ASN A 143 -12.12 -0.92 -4.84
N SER A 144 -13.01 -1.72 -4.25
CA SER A 144 -13.98 -1.23 -3.28
C SER A 144 -13.33 -1.12 -1.91
N LEU A 145 -13.11 0.12 -1.46
CA LEU A 145 -12.53 0.44 -0.15
C LEU A 145 -13.44 0.03 1.02
N TYR A 146 -14.75 -0.09 0.74
CA TYR A 146 -15.79 -0.34 1.75
C TYR A 146 -16.25 -1.80 1.81
N THR A 147 -15.80 -2.64 0.89
CA THR A 147 -16.16 -4.05 0.89
C THR A 147 -14.91 -4.87 1.12
N PHE A 148 -14.99 -5.73 2.13
CA PHE A 148 -14.01 -6.74 2.44
C PHE A 148 -14.75 -7.95 2.98
N THR A 149 -14.62 -9.07 2.28
CA THR A 149 -15.14 -10.35 2.74
C THR A 149 -13.98 -11.31 2.92
N GLY A 150 -13.83 -11.81 4.15
CA GLY A 150 -12.85 -12.83 4.46
C GLY A 150 -13.22 -13.60 5.72
N ASN A 151 -12.41 -14.61 6.02
CA ASN A 151 -12.54 -15.49 7.16
C ASN A 151 -11.15 -15.71 7.74
N LEU A 152 -11.02 -15.50 9.05
CA LEU A 152 -9.87 -15.96 9.82
C LEU A 152 -10.20 -17.36 10.36
N ILE A 153 -9.55 -18.37 9.80
CA ILE A 153 -9.70 -19.77 10.20
C ILE A 153 -8.63 -20.06 11.25
N THR A 154 -9.07 -20.25 12.48
CA THR A 154 -8.23 -20.71 13.59
C THR A 154 -8.56 -22.17 13.88
N GLN A 155 -7.69 -22.87 14.61
CA GLN A 155 -7.91 -24.29 14.97
C GLN A 155 -9.26 -24.53 15.68
N LYS A 156 -9.80 -23.53 16.37
CA LYS A 156 -11.03 -23.65 17.16
C LYS A 156 -12.29 -23.19 16.41
N GLN A 157 -12.15 -22.32 15.40
CA GLN A 157 -13.29 -21.70 14.73
C GLN A 157 -12.90 -20.85 13.52
N THR A 158 -13.90 -20.62 12.67
CA THR A 158 -13.88 -19.63 11.59
C THR A 158 -14.49 -18.32 12.08
N LEU A 159 -13.74 -17.23 11.98
CA LEU A 159 -14.17 -15.88 12.33
C LEU A 159 -14.39 -15.05 11.06
N PRO A 160 -15.62 -14.57 10.78
CA PRO A 160 -15.84 -13.72 9.63
C PRO A 160 -15.14 -12.38 9.83
N LEU A 161 -14.50 -11.92 8.75
CA LEU A 161 -13.82 -10.64 8.68
C LEU A 161 -14.69 -9.66 7.89
N SER A 162 -14.78 -8.44 8.41
CA SER A 162 -15.46 -7.32 7.78
C SER A 162 -14.45 -6.21 7.47
N PRO A 163 -14.85 -5.16 6.73
CA PRO A 163 -13.99 -3.99 6.52
C PRO A 163 -13.48 -3.36 7.82
N ASN A 164 -14.19 -3.57 8.94
CA ASN A 164 -13.84 -3.01 10.23
C ASN A 164 -12.54 -3.61 10.84
N GLN A 165 -12.10 -4.76 10.34
CA GLN A 165 -10.85 -5.41 10.74
C GLN A 165 -9.70 -5.11 9.77
N ILE A 166 -9.90 -4.31 8.72
CA ILE A 166 -8.88 -4.04 7.69
C ILE A 166 -8.34 -2.62 7.80
N LEU A 167 -7.01 -2.54 7.78
CA LEU A 167 -6.25 -1.29 7.70
C LEU A 167 -5.65 -1.20 6.31
N LEU A 168 -5.99 -0.16 5.56
CA LEU A 168 -5.57 -0.02 4.17
C LEU A 168 -4.23 0.69 4.08
N ARG A 169 -3.43 0.33 3.07
CA ARG A 169 -2.20 1.03 2.73
C ARG A 169 -2.48 2.52 2.52
N GLY A 170 -1.60 3.37 3.04
CA GLY A 170 -1.72 4.83 2.87
C GLY A 170 -2.63 5.54 3.90
N CYS A 171 -3.43 4.81 4.67
CA CYS A 171 -4.00 5.37 5.91
C CYS A 171 -2.89 5.54 6.96
N SER A 172 -3.10 6.45 7.91
CA SER A 172 -2.20 6.63 9.05
C SER A 172 -2.88 6.29 10.37
N LEU A 173 -2.10 5.74 11.31
CA LEU A 173 -2.57 5.43 12.65
C LEU A 173 -2.62 6.70 13.50
N ARG A 174 -3.73 6.96 14.17
CA ARG A 174 -3.92 8.11 15.09
C ARG A 174 -4.44 7.64 16.44
N ASN A 175 -4.23 8.46 17.47
CA ASN A 175 -4.78 8.28 18.82
C ASN A 175 -4.63 6.85 19.38
N THR A 176 -3.57 6.15 19.00
CA THR A 176 -3.28 4.76 19.37
C THR A 176 -1.76 4.62 19.35
N GLU A 177 -1.15 4.23 20.47
CA GLU A 177 0.31 4.18 20.62
C GLU A 177 0.95 3.22 19.61
N TYR A 178 0.39 2.01 19.50
CA TYR A 178 0.69 1.10 18.39
C TYR A 178 -0.42 0.07 18.19
N ILE A 179 -0.41 -0.54 17.00
CA ILE A 179 -1.21 -1.70 16.66
C ILE A 179 -0.31 -2.86 16.22
N VAL A 180 -0.85 -4.06 16.34
CA VAL A 180 -0.33 -5.28 15.74
C VAL A 180 -1.29 -5.72 14.65
N GLY A 181 -0.75 -6.03 13.48
CA GLY A 181 -1.52 -6.53 12.35
C GLY A 181 -0.76 -7.55 11.52
N VAL A 182 -1.49 -8.29 10.68
CA VAL A 182 -0.93 -9.26 9.74
C VAL A 182 -1.08 -8.72 8.32
N VAL A 183 -0.02 -8.80 7.53
CA VAL A 183 -0.07 -8.36 6.13
C VAL A 183 -0.93 -9.32 5.31
N ILE A 184 -1.96 -8.80 4.65
CA ILE A 184 -2.84 -9.58 3.77
C ILE A 184 -2.45 -9.38 2.30
N PHE A 185 -2.29 -8.12 1.88
CA PHE A 185 -1.91 -7.78 0.51
C PHE A 185 -0.68 -6.89 0.49
N THR A 186 0.21 -7.11 -0.48
CA THR A 186 1.43 -6.30 -0.67
C THR A 186 1.51 -5.75 -2.09
N GLY A 187 2.27 -4.67 -2.26
CA GLY A 187 2.60 -4.12 -3.58
C GLY A 187 1.37 -3.80 -4.45
N HIS A 188 1.39 -4.30 -5.70
CA HIS A 188 0.32 -4.12 -6.69
C HIS A 188 -1.01 -4.80 -6.30
N GLU A 189 -1.00 -5.74 -5.36
CA GLU A 189 -2.22 -6.40 -4.90
C GLU A 189 -2.93 -5.62 -3.77
N THR A 190 -2.32 -4.55 -3.25
CA THR A 190 -3.03 -3.67 -2.30
C THR A 190 -4.16 -2.93 -3.01
N LYS A 191 -5.30 -2.76 -2.33
CA LYS A 191 -6.50 -2.11 -2.90
C LYS A 191 -6.22 -0.72 -3.47
N VAL A 192 -5.20 -0.05 -2.95
CA VAL A 192 -4.83 1.33 -3.31
C VAL A 192 -3.87 1.40 -4.50
N CYS A 193 -3.19 0.31 -4.86
CA CYS A 193 -2.21 0.31 -5.95
C CYS A 193 -2.80 -0.05 -7.32
N PHE A 194 -4.11 -0.30 -7.43
CA PHE A 194 -4.81 -0.33 -8.72
C PHE A 194 -5.06 1.09 -9.21
N ILE A 195 -3.99 1.75 -9.68
CA ILE A 195 -4.10 2.97 -10.47
C ILE A 195 -3.72 2.65 -11.91
N LYS A 196 -4.77 2.51 -12.73
CA LYS A 196 -4.85 2.48 -14.20
C LYS A 196 -4.28 1.28 -14.95
#